data_AF-A0AAU9S383-F1
#
_entry.id   AF-A0AAU9S383-F1
#
_cell.length_a   1.000
_cell.length_b   1.000
_cell.length_c   1.000
_cell.angle_alpha   90.00
_cell.angle_beta   90.00
_cell.angle_gamma   90.00
#
_symmetry.space_group_name_H-M   'P 1'
#
loop_
_entity.id
_entity.type
_entity.pdbx_description
1 polymer ?
#
loop_
_entity_poly.entity_id
_entity_poly.type
_entity_poly.pdbx_seq_one_letter_code
_entity_poly.pdbx_strand_id
1 'polypeptide(L)' 'MGTIDDIYDIYGSLDELQRFTDAVDRWDIKAVDDLPEYMKLCYLAMFNFGNEIAYHVLRHDGLIVLSCVKEEVRMRI' A
#
# COMPACT_ATOMS: atom_id res chain seq x y z
N MET A 1 7.95 -10.13 -7.03
CA MET A 1 6.57 -9.61 -7.12
C MET A 1 5.73 -10.72 -7.71
N GLY A 2 5.08 -11.51 -6.86
CA GLY A 2 4.34 -12.71 -7.26
C GLY A 2 3.51 -13.21 -6.08
N THR A 3 4.07 -13.12 -4.87
CA THR A 3 3.37 -13.45 -3.63
C THR A 3 2.14 -12.58 -3.33
N ILE A 4 2.08 -11.35 -3.85
CA ILE A 4 0.90 -10.47 -3.67
C ILE A 4 -0.19 -10.85 -4.69
N ASP A 5 0.17 -11.04 -5.96
CA ASP A 5 -0.73 -11.52 -7.02
C ASP A 5 -1.41 -12.85 -6.63
N ASP A 6 -0.64 -13.83 -6.13
CA ASP A 6 -1.18 -15.14 -5.69
C ASP A 6 -2.18 -15.01 -4.53
N ILE A 7 -2.03 -14.03 -3.63
CA ILE A 7 -3.00 -13.80 -2.54
C ILE A 7 -4.29 -13.19 -3.09
N TYR A 8 -4.18 -12.29 -4.08
CA TYR A 8 -5.34 -11.65 -4.71
C TYR A 8 -6.17 -12.60 -5.58
N ASP A 9 -5.52 -13.52 -6.31
CA ASP A 9 -6.20 -14.51 -7.16
C ASP A 9 -6.96 -15.58 -6.32
N ILE A 10 -6.48 -15.89 -5.11
CA ILE A 10 -7.04 -16.94 -4.25
C ILE A 10 -8.12 -16.42 -3.28
N TYR A 11 -8.05 -15.15 -2.84
CA TYR A 11 -8.87 -14.66 -1.72
C TYR A 11 -9.78 -13.46 -2.01
N GLY A 12 -9.70 -12.81 -3.18
CA GLY A 12 -10.38 -11.54 -3.42
C GLY A 12 -11.89 -11.67 -3.69
N SER A 13 -12.74 -11.54 -2.66
CA SER A 13 -14.04 -10.91 -2.92
C SER A 13 -13.80 -9.47 -3.31
N LEU A 14 -14.53 -8.98 -4.33
CA LEU A 14 -14.40 -7.60 -4.85
C LEU A 14 -14.43 -6.52 -3.76
N ASP A 15 -15.13 -6.81 -2.65
CA ASP A 15 -15.28 -5.99 -1.47
C ASP A 15 -13.98 -5.83 -0.63
N GLU A 16 -13.15 -6.87 -0.55
CA GLU A 16 -11.87 -6.82 0.16
C GLU A 16 -10.80 -6.06 -0.64
N LEU A 17 -10.79 -6.25 -1.97
CA LEU A 17 -10.02 -5.44 -2.91
C LEU A 17 -10.37 -3.95 -2.76
N GLN A 18 -11.66 -3.62 -2.76
CA GLN A 18 -12.14 -2.25 -2.61
C GLN A 18 -11.65 -1.60 -1.30
N ARG A 19 -11.76 -2.33 -0.18
CA ARG A 19 -11.26 -1.87 1.13
C ARG A 19 -9.75 -1.64 1.14
N PHE A 20 -8.98 -2.50 0.47
CA PHE A 20 -7.54 -2.31 0.32
C PHE A 20 -7.21 -1.09 -0.54
N THR A 21 -7.91 -0.90 -1.65
CA THR A 21 -7.76 0.29 -2.49
C THR A 21 -8.08 1.58 -1.72
N ASP A 22 -9.16 1.59 -0.93
CA ASP A 22 -9.51 2.75 -0.08
C ASP A 22 -8.43 3.03 0.99
N ALA A 23 -7.86 1.98 1.58
CA ALA A 23 -6.77 2.13 2.53
C ALA A 23 -5.50 2.72 1.89
N VAL A 24 -5.19 2.31 0.66
CA VAL A 24 -4.12 2.87 -0.15
C VAL A 24 -4.40 4.32 -0.53
N ASP A 25 -5.63 4.65 -0.92
CA ASP A 25 -5.99 6.02 -1.27
C ASP A 25 -5.96 6.97 -0.07
N ARG A 26 -6.25 6.47 1.14
CA ARG A 26 -6.04 7.25 2.36
C ARG A 26 -4.56 7.40 2.70
N TRP A 27 -3.76 6.37 2.46
CA TRP A 27 -2.34 6.31 2.83
C TRP A 27 -2.11 6.78 4.28
N ASP A 28 -2.90 6.21 5.20
CA ASP A 28 -2.89 6.52 6.63
C ASP A 28 -2.73 5.20 7.40
N ILE A 29 -1.87 5.17 8.41
CA ILE A 29 -1.65 3.97 9.22
C ILE A 29 -2.94 3.47 9.88
N LYS A 30 -3.90 4.35 10.17
CA LYS A 30 -5.22 4.00 10.71
C LYS A 30 -6.09 3.22 9.73
N ALA A 31 -5.81 3.29 8.44
CA ALA A 31 -6.56 2.52 7.45
C ALA A 31 -6.33 1.00 7.60
N VAL A 32 -5.30 0.59 8.37
CA VAL A 32 -5.08 -0.81 8.73
C VAL A 32 -6.22 -1.40 9.58
N ASP A 33 -6.92 -0.57 10.35
CA ASP A 33 -8.02 -1.03 11.22
C ASP A 33 -9.25 -1.47 10.41
N ASP A 34 -9.42 -0.92 9.20
CA ASP A 34 -10.51 -1.24 8.27
C ASP A 34 -10.24 -2.52 7.44
N LEU A 35 -9.02 -3.07 7.53
CA LEU A 35 -8.58 -4.21 6.71
C LEU A 35 -8.75 -5.57 7.44
N PRO A 36 -9.00 -6.66 6.69
CA PRO A 36 -8.91 -8.02 7.22
C PRO A 36 -7.52 -8.32 7.79
N GLU A 37 -7.44 -9.13 8.84
CA GLU A 37 -6.20 -9.42 9.58
C GLU A 37 -5.01 -9.85 8.70
N TYR A 38 -5.27 -10.64 7.66
CA TYR A 38 -4.25 -11.13 6.72
C TYR A 38 -3.72 -10.02 5.79
N MET A 39 -4.53 -9.01 5.47
CA MET A 39 -4.14 -7.86 4.64
C MET A 39 -3.41 -6.79 5.44
N LYS A 40 -3.67 -6.68 6.74
CA LYS A 40 -3.03 -5.69 7.62
C LYS A 40 -1.51 -5.74 7.53
N LEU A 41 -0.94 -6.94 7.56
CA LEU A 41 0.50 -7.14 7.49
C LEU A 41 1.07 -6.65 6.15
N CYS A 42 0.41 -6.97 5.04
CA CYS A 42 0.80 -6.49 3.71
C CYS A 42 0.71 -4.97 3.62
N TYR A 43 -0.40 -4.37 4.09
CA TYR A 43 -0.59 -2.92 4.07
C TYR A 43 0.48 -2.21 4.88
N LEU A 44 0.77 -2.68 6.11
CA LEU A 44 1.79 -2.09 6.98
C LEU A 44 3.20 -2.19 6.39
N ALA A 45 3.54 -3.33 5.80
CA ALA A 45 4.83 -3.51 5.13
C ALA A 45 4.99 -2.53 3.96
N MET A 46 3.96 -2.41 3.12
CA MET A 46 3.94 -1.48 1.99
C MET A 46 3.97 -0.02 2.45
N PHE A 47 3.17 0.35 3.45
CA PHE A 47 3.11 1.69 4.01
C PHE A 47 4.46 2.12 4.60
N ASN A 48 5.09 1.26 5.40
CA ASN A 48 6.40 1.54 5.99
C ASN A 48 7.49 1.67 4.91
N PHE A 49 7.53 0.74 3.95
CA PHE A 49 8.50 0.77 2.86
C PHE A 49 8.34 2.02 1.97
N GLY A 50 7.11 2.36 1.60
CA GLY A 50 6.82 3.56 0.81
C GLY A 50 7.22 4.85 1.52
N ASN A 51 6.96 4.95 2.82
CA ASN A 51 7.40 6.09 3.63
C ASN A 51 8.93 6.13 3.80
N GLU A 52 9.59 4.99 3.96
CA GLU A 52 11.05 4.91 4.05
C GLU A 52 11.71 5.39 2.76
N ILE A 53 11.23 4.95 1.59
CA ILE A 53 11.72 5.44 0.29
C ILE A 53 11.47 6.94 0.16
N ALA A 54 10.23 7.39 0.43
CA ALA A 54 9.89 8.80 0.31
C ALA A 54 10.77 9.66 1.22
N TYR A 55 11.05 9.19 2.43
CA TYR A 55 11.94 9.86 3.38
C TYR A 55 13.40 9.84 2.90
N HIS A 56 13.91 8.71 2.40
CA HIS A 56 15.28 8.62 1.88
C HIS A 56 15.51 9.58 0.72
N VAL A 57 14.59 9.63 -0.24
CA VAL A 57 14.69 10.53 -1.39
C VAL A 57 14.49 11.99 -0.99
N LEU A 58 13.57 12.29 -0.07
CA LEU A 58 13.43 13.64 0.47
C LEU A 58 14.72 14.12 1.16
N ARG A 59 15.39 13.22 1.89
CA ARG A 59 16.63 13.53 2.61
C ARG A 59 17.85 13.69 1.70
N HIS A 60 17.88 13.01 0.56
CA HIS A 60 19.03 13.01 -0.35
C HIS A 60 18.87 14.01 -1.50
N ASP A 61 17.70 14.07 -2.13
CA ASP A 61 17.42 14.86 -3.33
C ASP A 61 16.45 16.03 -3.07
N GLY A 62 15.84 16.13 -1.89
CA GLY A 62 14.87 17.18 -1.55
C GLY A 62 13.52 17.03 -2.26
N LEU A 63 13.29 15.89 -2.92
CA LEU A 63 12.08 15.63 -3.71
C LEU A 63 11.00 14.96 -2.86
N ILE A 64 9.75 15.42 -3.00
CA ILE A 64 8.59 14.78 -2.36
C ILE A 64 8.06 13.70 -3.32
N VAL A 65 8.47 12.45 -3.09
CA VAL A 65 8.13 11.29 -3.95
C VAL A 65 6.94 10.50 -3.45
N LEU A 66 6.37 10.85 -2.29
CA LEU A 66 5.23 10.13 -1.70
C LEU A 66 4.06 10.02 -2.70
N SER A 67 3.81 11.09 -3.47
CA SER A 67 2.80 11.11 -4.52
C SER A 67 3.08 10.11 -5.65
N CYS A 68 4.35 9.94 -6.03
CA CYS A 68 4.77 9.00 -7.07
C CYS A 68 4.64 7.54 -6.61
N VAL A 69 5.03 7.26 -5.35
CA VAL A 69 4.87 5.93 -4.75
C VAL A 69 3.39 5.55 -4.66
N LYS A 70 2.53 6.51 -4.30
CA LYS A 70 1.09 6.29 -4.23
C LYS A 70 0.47 5.98 -5.61
N GLU A 71 0.89 6.69 -6.66
CA GLU A 71 0.42 6.46 -8.04
C GLU A 71 0.85 5.08 -8.56
N GLU A 72 2.10 4.67 -8.33
CA GLU A 72 2.63 3.35 -8.71
C GLU A 72 1.88 2.19 -8.03
N VAL A 73 1.57 2.34 -6.75
CA VAL A 73 0.81 1.33 -5.99
C VAL A 73 -0.63 1.28 -6.48
N ARG A 74 -1.26 2.42 -6.78
CA ARG A 74 -2.62 2.48 -7.34
C ARG A 74 -2.75 1.83 -8.72
N MET A 75 -1.71 1.88 -9.55
CA MET A 75 -1.73 1.25 -10.88
C MET A 75 -1.62 -0.28 -10.85
N ARG A 76 -1.29 -0.88 -9.70
CA ARG A 76 -0.90 -2.30 -9.58
C ARG A 76 -1.81 -3.13 -8.69
N ILE A 77 -2.87 -2.54 -8.14
CA ILE A 77 -3.93 -3.18 -7.34
C ILE A 77 -5.24 -2.95 -8.08
#